data_AF-A0AAE0T101-F1
#
_entry.id   AF-A0AAE0T101-F1
#
_cell.length_a   1.000
_cell.length_b   1.000
_cell.length_c   1.000
_cell.angle_alpha   90.00
_cell.angle_beta   90.00
_cell.angle_gamma   90.00
#
_symmetry.space_group_name_H-M   'P 1'
#
loop_
_entity.id
_entity.type
_entity.pdbx_description
1 polymer ?
#
loop_
_entity_poly.entity_id
_entity_poly.type
_entity_poly.pdbx_seq_one_letter_code
_entity_poly.pdbx_strand_id
1 'polypeptide(L)'
;MRVSALVDFLGGFDFPYASSVRTDDITYVLASATMLYGVSPFFKVIVKGNNIMLLNRFTEDMVKYLYNTENFYNYRFLHPSDYYYGDEVHNKVLLAYKRYLIDFVATVLGVNETMKRSSSFTQMMDEIYQLEIYIHRVMYTEESTNLSNKMSNCDQQMSIRDLSDRYYYNISWSRFIASLLGTSVNDTFKVCHAELSSELQNVLLRFSPLAMKRYIILTVLLKSDIYTILPDRIPRYKECNWEDDEFLRVDSTNFNLFCVNFMSKFIPYSFDKAPSMIALESTRILLSEVITSLTEVIRSMYWVPLFQTEHLLKTFTGFNMRYIANIYNFSILENITINQNFFDNFHRLITFKYRQYFRKNQWEPLNVRIQRLIKISEEFIDLPNAVLKPPLFYSQTSLPLFYGAFGTFISQILSEVFDLDALVKLLLEEKLDHRVALTIAFRLQCLVEQYSQYTLLQTYDTSYKIRGELSKSQNFKDSLALRVAFNAYTRRIASQKTDQSPIMHLPYPPNQLFFIGYAQTMCEKTNDRGMMLHYVQSDDTSPVPGKFRVIGTLSNFKPFSSAFQCSKNSPMVRETECSLF
;
A
#
# COMPACT_ATOMS: atom_id res chain seq x y z
N MET A 1 -7.30 26.54 14.91
CA MET A 1 -8.49 25.79 15.41
C MET A 1 -8.07 24.88 16.56
N ARG A 2 -8.85 24.78 17.64
CA ARG A 2 -8.61 23.80 18.73
C ARG A 2 -9.24 22.46 18.31
N VAL A 3 -8.72 21.31 18.77
CA VAL A 3 -9.30 19.98 18.47
C VAL A 3 -10.80 19.92 18.82
N SER A 4 -11.23 20.63 19.87
CA SER A 4 -12.64 20.79 20.23
C SER A 4 -13.48 21.43 19.11
N ALA A 5 -12.95 22.45 18.43
CA ALA A 5 -13.66 23.10 17.32
C ALA A 5 -13.75 22.21 16.07
N LEU A 6 -12.82 21.27 15.89
CA LEU A 6 -12.95 20.22 14.86
C LEU A 6 -14.08 19.24 15.22
N VAL A 7 -14.17 18.84 16.48
CA VAL A 7 -15.25 17.98 16.98
C VAL A 7 -16.60 18.68 16.83
N ASP A 8 -16.70 19.96 17.16
CA ASP A 8 -17.91 20.77 16.99
C ASP A 8 -18.28 20.91 15.50
N PHE A 9 -17.29 21.14 14.62
CA PHE A 9 -17.49 21.19 13.17
C PHE A 9 -18.07 19.89 12.61
N LEU A 10 -17.70 18.74 13.19
CA LEU A 10 -18.22 17.42 12.78
C LEU A 10 -19.59 17.07 13.40
N GLY A 11 -20.22 17.99 14.16
CA GLY A 11 -21.54 17.78 14.77
C GLY A 11 -21.52 17.49 16.28
N GLY A 12 -20.36 17.66 16.94
CA GLY A 12 -20.21 17.59 18.40
C GLY A 12 -20.21 16.16 18.99
N PHE A 13 -19.63 16.01 20.18
CA PHE A 13 -19.55 14.71 20.91
C PHE A 13 -20.61 14.54 22.02
N ASP A 14 -21.33 15.63 22.34
CA ASP A 14 -22.40 15.70 23.36
C ASP A 14 -21.97 15.35 24.81
N PHE A 15 -20.67 15.47 25.13
CA PHE A 15 -20.09 15.31 26.47
C PHE A 15 -18.75 16.09 26.57
N PRO A 16 -18.37 16.67 27.73
CA PRO A 16 -19.15 16.83 28.97
C PRO A 16 -20.22 17.92 28.88
N TYR A 17 -20.21 18.71 27.80
CA TYR A 17 -21.19 19.74 27.51
C TYR A 17 -21.87 19.44 26.18
N ALA A 18 -23.15 19.82 26.06
CA ALA A 18 -23.85 19.77 24.78
C ALA A 18 -23.17 20.75 23.80
N SER A 19 -22.87 20.30 22.58
CA SER A 19 -22.33 21.19 21.55
C SER A 19 -23.38 22.22 21.13
N SER A 20 -22.92 23.42 20.75
CA SER A 20 -23.82 24.46 20.21
C SER A 20 -24.40 24.10 18.84
N VAL A 21 -23.73 23.20 18.12
CA VAL A 21 -24.16 22.63 16.84
C VAL A 21 -24.46 21.15 17.08
N ARG A 22 -25.76 20.77 17.06
CA ARG A 22 -26.20 19.38 17.19
C ARG A 22 -26.80 18.92 15.87
N THR A 23 -26.09 18.05 15.17
CA THR A 23 -26.62 17.36 14.00
C THR A 23 -26.83 15.90 14.37
N ASP A 24 -28.09 15.50 14.56
CA ASP A 24 -28.44 14.07 14.71
C ASP A 24 -28.53 13.36 13.34
N ASP A 25 -28.24 14.08 12.26
CA ASP A 25 -28.22 13.57 10.90
C ASP A 25 -26.91 12.81 10.61
N ILE A 26 -26.94 11.50 10.83
CA ILE A 26 -25.83 10.58 10.53
C ILE A 26 -25.37 10.73 9.08
N THR A 27 -26.29 11.00 8.15
CA THR A 27 -25.95 11.14 6.72
C THR A 27 -24.99 12.30 6.51
N TYR A 28 -25.26 13.44 7.16
CA TYR A 28 -24.41 14.63 7.05
C TYR A 28 -23.03 14.39 7.66
N VAL A 29 -22.97 13.77 8.85
CA VAL A 29 -21.70 13.52 9.56
C VAL A 29 -20.85 12.51 8.79
N LEU A 30 -21.45 11.42 8.31
CA LEU A 30 -20.76 10.41 7.50
C LEU A 30 -20.27 10.98 6.16
N ALA A 31 -21.10 11.75 5.46
CA ALA A 31 -20.71 12.41 4.22
C ALA A 31 -19.56 13.40 4.43
N SER A 32 -19.61 14.19 5.51
CA SER A 32 -18.56 15.14 5.86
C SER A 32 -17.26 14.45 6.24
N ALA A 33 -17.32 13.39 7.06
CA ALA A 33 -16.17 12.55 7.40
C ALA A 33 -15.51 11.97 6.15
N THR A 34 -16.32 11.46 5.22
CA THR A 34 -15.85 10.85 3.97
C THR A 34 -15.24 11.89 3.04
N MET A 35 -15.99 12.93 2.69
CA MET A 35 -15.57 13.95 1.73
C MET A 35 -14.35 14.74 2.19
N LEU A 36 -14.25 15.06 3.49
CA LEU A 36 -13.24 15.97 4.02
C LEU A 36 -12.02 15.26 4.59
N TYR A 37 -12.15 14.00 5.03
CA TYR A 37 -11.07 13.29 5.71
C TYR A 37 -10.82 11.89 5.16
N GLY A 38 -11.55 11.45 4.13
CA GLY A 38 -11.43 10.12 3.54
C GLY A 38 -11.93 8.99 4.43
N VAL A 39 -12.65 9.32 5.50
CA VAL A 39 -13.07 8.38 6.53
C VAL A 39 -14.53 8.00 6.35
N SER A 40 -14.77 6.71 6.09
CA SER A 40 -16.11 6.13 6.04
C SER A 40 -16.09 4.81 6.82
N PRO A 41 -16.46 4.81 8.12
CA PRO A 41 -16.27 3.66 9.01
C PRO A 41 -17.18 2.46 8.73
N PHE A 42 -18.23 2.62 7.92
CA PHE A 42 -19.24 1.58 7.67
C PHE A 42 -19.09 0.90 6.30
N PHE A 43 -18.39 1.55 5.37
CA PHE A 43 -18.13 1.05 4.04
C PHE A 43 -17.08 1.90 3.34
N LYS A 44 -16.27 1.28 2.49
CA LYS A 44 -15.37 1.95 1.58
C LYS A 44 -16.15 2.64 0.47
N VAL A 45 -15.74 3.86 0.14
CA VAL A 45 -16.14 4.56 -1.08
C VAL A 45 -14.93 4.64 -2.00
N ILE A 46 -15.09 4.17 -3.24
CA ILE A 46 -14.06 4.22 -4.29
C ILE A 46 -14.59 5.07 -5.43
N VAL A 47 -13.77 6.00 -5.93
CA VAL A 47 -14.14 6.86 -7.06
C VAL A 47 -13.11 6.70 -8.18
N LYS A 48 -13.55 6.17 -9.32
CA LYS A 48 -12.72 6.02 -10.53
C LYS A 48 -13.40 6.71 -11.71
N GLY A 49 -12.90 7.89 -12.08
CA GLY A 49 -13.54 8.74 -13.10
C GLY A 49 -14.96 9.12 -12.69
N ASN A 50 -15.97 8.66 -13.44
CA ASN A 50 -17.39 8.89 -13.11
C ASN A 50 -18.03 7.80 -12.25
N ASN A 51 -17.30 6.72 -11.95
CA ASN A 51 -17.83 5.54 -11.31
C ASN A 51 -17.60 5.60 -9.79
N ILE A 52 -18.68 5.37 -9.02
CA ILE A 52 -18.62 5.20 -7.57
C ILE A 52 -18.84 3.74 -7.23
N MET A 53 -18.06 3.23 -6.28
CA MET A 53 -18.20 1.87 -5.75
C MET A 53 -18.29 1.89 -4.23
N LEU A 54 -19.13 1.03 -3.67
CA LEU A 54 -19.41 0.94 -2.23
C LEU A 54 -19.16 -0.50 -1.75
N LEU A 55 -18.27 -0.68 -0.76
CA LEU A 55 -17.81 -2.01 -0.35
C LEU A 55 -17.62 -2.09 1.17
N ASN A 56 -18.08 -3.16 1.83
CA ASN A 56 -17.74 -3.37 3.25
C ASN A 56 -17.51 -4.81 3.69
N ARG A 57 -17.42 -5.73 2.73
CA ARG A 57 -16.92 -7.09 2.95
C ARG A 57 -15.48 -7.11 2.52
N PHE A 58 -14.57 -7.33 3.45
CA PHE A 58 -13.15 -7.28 3.19
C PHE A 58 -12.51 -8.64 3.51
N THR A 59 -11.97 -9.28 2.48
CA THR A 59 -10.98 -10.36 2.62
C THR A 59 -9.60 -9.74 2.82
N GLU A 60 -8.63 -10.51 3.33
CA GLU A 60 -7.23 -10.06 3.37
C GLU A 60 -6.71 -9.70 1.97
N ASP A 61 -7.16 -10.42 0.94
CA ASP A 61 -6.77 -10.15 -0.45
C ASP A 61 -7.39 -8.87 -1.02
N MET A 62 -8.62 -8.54 -0.62
CA MET A 62 -9.24 -7.27 -1.00
C MET A 62 -8.55 -6.10 -0.31
N VAL A 63 -8.20 -6.25 0.97
CA VAL A 63 -7.41 -5.25 1.71
C VAL A 63 -6.08 -5.02 1.00
N LYS A 64 -5.38 -6.09 0.61
CA LYS A 64 -4.14 -6.03 -0.19
C LYS A 64 -4.32 -5.26 -1.50
N TYR A 65 -5.36 -5.60 -2.28
CA TYR A 65 -5.66 -4.92 -3.54
C TYR A 65 -5.88 -3.42 -3.32
N LEU A 66 -6.77 -3.05 -2.39
CA LEU A 66 -7.10 -1.64 -2.10
C LEU A 66 -5.91 -0.85 -1.56
N TYR A 67 -5.04 -1.49 -0.76
CA TYR A 67 -3.82 -0.86 -0.25
C TYR A 67 -2.83 -0.53 -1.38
N ASN A 68 -2.77 -1.40 -2.40
CA ASN A 68 -1.89 -1.27 -3.55
C ASN A 68 -2.41 -0.31 -4.61
N THR A 69 -3.72 -0.25 -4.84
CA THR A 69 -4.30 0.54 -5.96
C THR A 69 -4.76 1.94 -5.57
N GLU A 70 -5.15 2.18 -4.32
CA GLU A 70 -5.86 3.42 -3.93
C GLU A 70 -5.07 4.31 -2.94
N ASN A 71 -3.89 3.91 -2.44
CA ASN A 71 -3.09 4.71 -1.49
C ASN A 71 -3.88 5.16 -0.23
N PHE A 72 -4.70 4.30 0.38
CA PHE A 72 -5.44 4.67 1.60
C PHE A 72 -5.27 3.67 2.75
N TYR A 73 -5.02 4.23 3.95
CA TYR A 73 -4.76 3.51 5.20
C TYR A 73 -5.96 2.64 5.59
N ASN A 74 -5.68 1.43 6.06
CA ASN A 74 -6.67 0.50 6.59
C ASN A 74 -7.54 1.17 7.66
N TYR A 75 -8.87 1.03 7.54
CA TYR A 75 -9.88 1.57 8.46
C TYR A 75 -9.90 0.91 9.85
N ARG A 76 -8.87 0.12 10.17
CA ARG A 76 -8.75 -0.65 11.40
C ARG A 76 -7.62 -0.06 12.23
N PHE A 77 -7.87 0.09 13.52
CA PHE A 77 -6.84 0.58 14.43
C PHE A 77 -5.96 -0.57 14.93
N LEU A 78 -6.54 -1.76 15.08
CA LEU A 78 -5.83 -3.00 15.41
C LEU A 78 -5.74 -3.91 14.19
N HIS A 79 -4.90 -4.96 14.29
CA HIS A 79 -4.82 -5.98 13.27
C HIS A 79 -6.15 -6.75 13.19
N PRO A 80 -6.59 -7.15 11.97
CA PRO A 80 -7.81 -7.94 11.77
C PRO A 80 -7.98 -9.07 12.80
N SER A 81 -6.95 -9.91 12.98
CA SER A 81 -6.97 -11.05 13.91
C SER A 81 -7.30 -10.69 15.36
N ASP A 82 -6.93 -9.50 15.82
CA ASP A 82 -7.17 -9.06 17.19
C ASP A 82 -8.66 -8.88 17.48
N TYR A 83 -9.44 -8.52 16.45
CA TYR A 83 -10.89 -8.38 16.55
C TYR A 83 -11.64 -9.72 16.45
N TYR A 84 -11.17 -10.66 15.61
CA TYR A 84 -11.87 -11.94 15.35
C TYR A 84 -11.57 -13.01 16.37
N TYR A 85 -10.28 -13.21 16.67
CA TYR A 85 -9.83 -14.30 17.53
C TYR A 85 -9.66 -13.86 18.99
N GLY A 86 -9.77 -12.56 19.25
CA GLY A 86 -9.74 -11.98 20.58
C GLY A 86 -11.06 -12.08 21.33
N ASP A 87 -11.05 -12.77 22.47
CA ASP A 87 -12.08 -12.61 23.49
C ASP A 87 -11.79 -11.34 24.33
N GLU A 88 -12.81 -10.52 24.60
CA GLU A 88 -12.69 -9.24 25.32
C GLU A 88 -12.11 -9.42 26.74
N VAL A 89 -12.31 -10.61 27.33
CA VAL A 89 -11.86 -10.92 28.69
C VAL A 89 -10.39 -11.37 28.74
N HIS A 90 -9.95 -12.09 27.70
CA HIS A 90 -8.64 -12.76 27.71
C HIS A 90 -7.62 -12.10 26.77
N ASN A 91 -8.08 -11.32 25.79
CA ASN A 91 -7.20 -10.65 24.84
C ASN A 91 -6.65 -9.35 25.45
N LYS A 92 -5.38 -9.41 25.89
CA LYS A 92 -4.63 -8.26 26.41
C LYS A 92 -4.58 -7.07 25.45
N VAL A 93 -4.59 -7.30 24.13
CA VAL A 93 -4.58 -6.24 23.10
C VAL A 93 -5.90 -5.46 23.12
N LEU A 94 -7.04 -6.16 23.15
CA LEU A 94 -8.35 -5.53 23.19
C LEU A 94 -8.56 -4.72 24.47
N LEU A 95 -8.05 -5.21 25.61
CA LEU A 95 -8.08 -4.50 26.89
C LEU A 95 -7.19 -3.25 26.87
N ALA A 96 -5.97 -3.34 26.34
CA ALA A 96 -5.07 -2.20 26.20
C ALA A 96 -5.66 -1.14 25.26
N TYR A 97 -6.25 -1.57 24.15
CA TYR A 97 -6.92 -0.69 23.21
C TYR A 97 -8.11 0.04 23.82
N LYS A 98 -8.95 -0.65 24.61
CA LYS A 98 -10.06 -0.03 25.32
C LYS A 98 -9.58 1.07 26.26
N ARG A 99 -8.54 0.82 27.06
CA ARG A 99 -7.93 1.82 27.95
C ARG A 99 -7.41 3.03 27.18
N TYR A 100 -6.72 2.77 26.06
CA TYR A 100 -6.24 3.82 25.18
C TYR A 100 -7.37 4.72 24.66
N LEU A 101 -8.47 4.14 24.18
CA LEU A 101 -9.61 4.90 23.67
C LEU A 101 -10.21 5.82 24.73
N ILE A 102 -10.34 5.33 25.96
CA ILE A 102 -10.85 6.10 27.10
C ILE A 102 -9.93 7.30 27.37
N ASP A 103 -8.61 7.08 27.45
CA ASP A 103 -7.63 8.15 27.69
C ASP A 103 -7.60 9.16 26.54
N PHE A 104 -7.68 8.69 25.30
CA PHE A 104 -7.72 9.51 24.11
C PHE A 104 -8.92 10.44 24.10
N VAL A 105 -10.13 9.90 24.26
CA VAL A 105 -11.37 10.68 24.25
C VAL A 105 -11.41 11.64 25.44
N ALA A 106 -11.01 11.20 26.63
CA ALA A 106 -10.95 12.08 27.80
C ALA A 106 -10.05 13.29 27.56
N THR A 107 -8.87 13.07 26.94
CA THR A 107 -7.92 14.14 26.63
C THR A 107 -8.45 15.08 25.54
N VAL A 108 -9.07 14.54 24.49
CA VAL A 108 -9.65 15.32 23.37
C VAL A 108 -10.76 16.24 23.86
N LEU A 109 -11.63 15.74 24.74
CA LEU A 109 -12.78 16.46 25.26
C LEU A 109 -12.46 17.32 26.49
N GLY A 110 -11.24 17.25 27.02
CA GLY A 110 -10.84 17.98 28.23
C GLY A 110 -11.56 17.50 29.50
N VAL A 111 -11.89 16.21 29.55
CA VAL A 111 -12.59 15.56 30.67
C VAL A 111 -11.60 15.34 31.81
N ASN A 112 -11.97 15.79 33.02
CA ASN A 112 -11.15 15.59 34.21
C ASN A 112 -11.31 14.17 34.80
N GLU A 113 -10.44 13.77 35.72
CA GLU A 113 -10.47 12.42 36.32
C GLU A 113 -11.80 12.07 37.00
N THR A 114 -12.46 13.05 37.62
CA THR A 114 -13.78 12.82 38.24
C THR A 114 -14.87 12.52 37.21
N MET A 115 -14.89 13.24 36.10
CA MET A 115 -15.86 13.04 35.01
C MET A 115 -15.55 11.76 34.23
N LYS A 116 -14.27 11.41 34.07
CA LYS A 116 -13.82 10.17 33.44
C LYS A 116 -14.31 8.93 34.19
N ARG A 117 -14.45 9.01 35.52
CA ARG A 117 -15.01 7.95 36.37
C ARG A 117 -16.54 7.96 36.47
N SER A 118 -17.21 8.92 35.84
CA SER A 118 -18.66 8.98 35.86
C SER A 118 -19.27 7.80 35.09
N SER A 119 -20.44 7.34 35.54
CA SER A 119 -21.20 6.29 34.86
C SER A 119 -21.57 6.70 33.43
N SER A 120 -21.91 7.97 33.22
CA SER A 120 -22.24 8.54 31.91
C SER A 120 -21.08 8.44 30.91
N PHE A 121 -19.87 8.85 31.32
CA PHE A 121 -18.69 8.74 30.44
C PHE A 121 -18.33 7.28 30.15
N THR A 122 -18.39 6.43 31.18
CA THR A 122 -18.08 5.00 31.06
C THR A 122 -19.03 4.31 30.09
N GLN A 123 -20.34 4.52 30.25
CA GLN A 123 -21.37 3.95 29.38
C GLN A 123 -21.22 4.42 27.92
N MET A 124 -20.91 5.71 27.72
CA MET A 124 -20.64 6.25 26.38
C MET A 124 -19.43 5.59 25.72
N MET A 125 -18.33 5.41 26.46
CA MET A 125 -17.14 4.77 25.93
C MET A 125 -17.35 3.27 25.66
N ASP A 126 -18.10 2.59 26.53
CA ASP A 126 -18.49 1.19 26.32
C ASP A 126 -19.35 1.01 25.07
N GLU A 127 -20.31 1.91 24.83
CA GLU A 127 -21.16 1.88 23.63
C GLU A 127 -20.33 2.06 22.35
N ILE A 128 -19.39 3.03 22.33
CA ILE A 128 -18.50 3.27 21.19
C ILE A 128 -17.57 2.07 20.95
N TYR A 129 -16.98 1.54 22.02
CA TYR A 129 -16.07 0.39 21.95
C TYR A 129 -16.78 -0.85 21.40
N GLN A 130 -17.96 -1.18 21.94
CA GLN A 130 -18.77 -2.30 21.48
C GLN A 130 -19.19 -2.15 20.02
N LEU A 131 -19.58 -0.94 19.61
CA LEU A 131 -19.88 -0.66 18.21
C LEU A 131 -18.68 -0.96 17.30
N GLU A 132 -17.47 -0.51 17.67
CA GLU A 132 -16.25 -0.82 16.89
C GLU A 132 -16.00 -2.33 16.78
N ILE A 133 -16.07 -3.06 17.90
CA ILE A 133 -15.86 -4.52 17.91
C ILE A 133 -16.86 -5.24 17.00
N TYR A 134 -18.16 -4.94 17.13
CA TYR A 134 -19.17 -5.59 16.31
C TYR A 134 -19.02 -5.26 14.82
N ILE A 135 -18.69 -4.01 14.49
CA ILE A 135 -18.44 -3.61 13.10
C ILE A 135 -17.31 -4.44 12.49
N HIS A 136 -16.15 -4.51 13.15
CA HIS A 136 -15.01 -5.22 12.55
C HIS A 136 -15.27 -6.71 12.47
N ARG A 137 -15.90 -7.33 13.49
CA ARG A 137 -16.24 -8.76 13.49
C ARG A 137 -17.09 -9.19 12.29
N VAL A 138 -18.05 -8.37 11.86
CA VAL A 138 -18.95 -8.70 10.73
C VAL A 138 -18.45 -8.22 9.36
N MET A 139 -17.41 -7.38 9.32
CA MET A 139 -16.83 -6.89 8.06
C MET A 139 -15.83 -7.85 7.43
N TYR A 140 -15.34 -8.84 8.18
CA TYR A 140 -14.44 -9.88 7.64
C TYR A 140 -15.21 -11.06 7.13
N THR A 141 -14.71 -11.60 6.04
CA THR A 141 -15.19 -12.83 5.43
C THR A 141 -13.99 -13.66 5.01
N GLU A 142 -14.07 -14.97 5.21
CA GLU A 142 -13.11 -15.94 4.67
C GLU A 142 -13.36 -16.21 3.17
N GLU A 143 -14.53 -15.84 2.64
CA GLU A 143 -14.87 -16.09 1.24
C GLU A 143 -14.10 -15.15 0.30
N SER A 144 -13.20 -15.72 -0.51
CA SER A 144 -12.48 -15.03 -1.57
C SER A 144 -13.46 -14.57 -2.67
N THR A 145 -13.93 -13.33 -2.61
CA THR A 145 -14.67 -12.77 -3.74
C THR A 145 -13.70 -12.39 -4.86
N ASN A 146 -13.89 -12.92 -6.06
CA ASN A 146 -13.25 -12.50 -7.32
C ASN A 146 -13.71 -11.07 -7.73
N LEU A 147 -13.55 -10.10 -6.83
CA LEU A 147 -14.12 -8.76 -6.98
C LEU A 147 -13.29 -7.88 -7.91
N SER A 148 -11.99 -8.13 -8.06
CA SER A 148 -11.11 -7.38 -8.98
C SER A 148 -11.65 -7.32 -10.41
N ASN A 149 -12.20 -8.44 -10.91
CA ASN A 149 -12.82 -8.51 -12.23
C ASN A 149 -14.16 -7.77 -12.29
N LYS A 150 -15.02 -7.96 -11.27
CA LYS A 150 -16.33 -7.29 -11.20
C LYS A 150 -16.19 -5.76 -11.06
N MET A 151 -15.13 -5.31 -10.39
CA MET A 151 -14.88 -3.89 -10.15
C MET A 151 -14.39 -3.15 -11.40
N SER A 152 -13.73 -3.86 -12.32
CA SER A 152 -13.07 -3.24 -13.47
C SER A 152 -14.03 -2.80 -14.58
N ASN A 153 -15.16 -3.51 -14.74
CA ASN A 153 -16.04 -3.36 -15.89
C ASN A 153 -17.35 -2.60 -15.60
N CYS A 154 -17.66 -2.29 -14.33
CA CYS A 154 -18.95 -1.69 -13.93
C CYS A 154 -20.18 -2.44 -14.44
N ASP A 155 -20.10 -3.77 -14.52
CA ASP A 155 -21.17 -4.62 -15.08
C ASP A 155 -22.41 -4.72 -14.18
N GLN A 156 -22.33 -4.29 -12.92
CA GLN A 156 -23.38 -4.43 -11.90
C GLN A 156 -23.85 -3.06 -11.36
N GLN A 157 -24.27 -2.19 -12.27
CA GLN A 157 -24.77 -0.87 -11.90
C GLN A 157 -26.07 -0.95 -11.08
N MET A 158 -26.19 -0.07 -10.08
CA MET A 158 -27.35 0.00 -9.20
C MET A 158 -27.87 1.43 -9.15
N SER A 159 -29.19 1.61 -9.29
CA SER A 159 -29.81 2.93 -9.10
C SER A 159 -29.77 3.34 -7.63
N ILE A 160 -29.88 4.63 -7.33
CA ILE A 160 -29.93 5.11 -5.94
C ILE A 160 -31.16 4.56 -5.20
N ARG A 161 -32.25 4.33 -5.93
CA ARG A 161 -33.47 3.74 -5.39
C ARG A 161 -33.23 2.29 -4.97
N ASP A 162 -32.71 1.46 -5.87
CA ASP A 162 -32.42 0.05 -5.57
C ASP A 162 -31.38 -0.08 -4.44
N LEU A 163 -30.40 0.83 -4.40
CA LEU A 163 -29.41 0.90 -3.33
C LEU A 163 -30.06 1.21 -1.98
N SER A 164 -30.99 2.17 -1.95
CA SER A 164 -31.70 2.57 -0.73
C SER A 164 -32.68 1.49 -0.25
N ASP A 165 -33.31 0.79 -1.18
CA ASP A 165 -34.24 -0.30 -0.89
C ASP A 165 -33.49 -1.53 -0.33
N ARG A 166 -32.28 -1.81 -0.85
CA ARG A 166 -31.46 -2.95 -0.41
C ARG A 166 -30.64 -2.67 0.85
N TYR A 167 -30.11 -1.45 0.99
CA TYR A 167 -29.22 -1.08 2.09
C TYR A 167 -29.73 0.21 2.73
N TYR A 168 -30.28 0.15 3.94
CA TYR A 168 -30.80 1.34 4.61
C TYR A 168 -29.72 2.06 5.43
N TYR A 169 -28.94 1.33 6.24
CA TYR A 169 -27.83 1.83 7.08
C TYR A 169 -28.15 3.07 7.94
N ASN A 170 -29.43 3.42 8.08
CA ASN A 170 -29.91 4.69 8.65
C ASN A 170 -29.30 5.94 7.98
N ILE A 171 -29.01 5.86 6.67
CA ILE A 171 -28.48 6.97 5.87
C ILE A 171 -29.30 7.20 4.60
N SER A 172 -29.31 8.44 4.15
CA SER A 172 -29.90 8.81 2.86
C SER A 172 -28.84 8.79 1.77
N TRP A 173 -28.82 7.74 0.94
CA TRP A 173 -27.80 7.56 -0.11
C TRP A 173 -27.76 8.70 -1.12
N SER A 174 -28.93 9.25 -1.49
CA SER A 174 -29.01 10.40 -2.40
C SER A 174 -28.28 11.62 -1.82
N ARG A 175 -28.55 11.97 -0.56
CA ARG A 175 -27.88 13.08 0.14
C ARG A 175 -26.40 12.80 0.38
N PHE A 176 -26.05 11.55 0.71
CA PHE A 176 -24.66 11.13 0.90
C PHE A 176 -23.84 11.31 -0.39
N ILE A 177 -24.29 10.72 -1.51
CA ILE A 177 -23.59 10.80 -2.79
C ILE A 177 -23.56 12.24 -3.32
N ALA A 178 -24.65 13.00 -3.19
CA ALA A 178 -24.69 14.41 -3.58
C ALA A 178 -23.66 15.26 -2.82
N SER A 179 -23.50 14.99 -1.52
CA SER A 179 -22.50 15.66 -0.70
C SER A 179 -21.08 15.33 -1.14
N LEU A 180 -20.79 14.06 -1.47
CA LEU A 180 -19.48 13.64 -1.96
C LEU A 180 -19.09 14.31 -3.28
N LEU A 181 -20.03 14.35 -4.24
CA LEU A 181 -19.79 14.90 -5.57
C LEU A 181 -19.84 16.43 -5.60
N GLY A 182 -20.47 17.06 -4.60
CA GLY A 182 -20.72 18.50 -4.57
C GLY A 182 -21.75 18.96 -5.59
N THR A 183 -22.57 18.04 -6.12
CA THR A 183 -23.62 18.29 -7.12
C THR A 183 -24.87 17.52 -6.76
N SER A 184 -26.04 17.99 -7.21
CA SER A 184 -27.25 17.19 -7.10
C SER A 184 -27.12 15.90 -7.92
N VAL A 185 -27.76 14.85 -7.44
CA VAL A 185 -27.76 13.54 -8.08
C VAL A 185 -29.19 13.24 -8.49
N ASN A 186 -29.39 12.97 -9.77
CA ASN A 186 -30.69 12.68 -10.35
C ASN A 186 -30.98 11.17 -10.35
N ASP A 187 -32.21 10.80 -10.68
CA ASP A 187 -32.64 9.39 -10.71
C ASP A 187 -31.92 8.53 -11.77
N THR A 188 -31.25 9.17 -12.74
CA THR A 188 -30.47 8.47 -13.77
C THR A 188 -29.06 8.12 -13.30
N PHE A 189 -28.60 8.67 -12.17
CA PHE A 189 -27.30 8.32 -11.60
C PHE A 189 -27.30 6.88 -11.11
N LYS A 190 -26.23 6.16 -11.45
CA LYS A 190 -26.03 4.77 -11.04
C LYS A 190 -24.69 4.63 -10.33
N VAL A 191 -24.72 3.91 -9.22
CA VAL A 191 -23.50 3.43 -8.56
C VAL A 191 -22.98 2.27 -9.40
N CYS A 192 -21.69 2.29 -9.74
CA CYS A 192 -21.08 1.29 -10.63
C CYS A 192 -21.11 -0.12 -10.01
N HIS A 193 -20.92 -0.21 -8.68
CA HIS A 193 -21.00 -1.46 -7.93
C HIS A 193 -21.24 -1.20 -6.44
N ALA A 194 -22.08 -2.01 -5.80
CA ALA A 194 -22.33 -1.93 -4.35
C ALA A 194 -22.46 -3.31 -3.73
N GLU A 195 -21.53 -3.66 -2.85
CA GLU A 195 -21.54 -4.89 -2.07
C GLU A 195 -21.42 -4.57 -0.58
N LEU A 196 -22.57 -4.49 0.07
CA LEU A 196 -22.68 -4.13 1.48
C LEU A 196 -23.29 -5.29 2.29
N SER A 197 -22.82 -5.48 3.51
CA SER A 197 -23.23 -6.56 4.41
C SER A 197 -24.58 -6.24 5.06
N SER A 198 -25.52 -7.18 4.99
CA SER A 198 -26.78 -7.11 5.74
C SER A 198 -26.56 -7.30 7.25
N GLU A 199 -25.55 -8.07 7.65
CA GLU A 199 -25.17 -8.26 9.05
C GLU A 199 -24.69 -6.96 9.68
N LEU A 200 -23.85 -6.21 8.95
CA LEU A 200 -23.42 -4.89 9.41
C LEU A 200 -24.60 -3.91 9.51
N GLN A 201 -25.53 -3.94 8.57
CA GLN A 201 -26.76 -3.15 8.69
C GLN A 201 -27.50 -3.46 10.01
N ASN A 202 -27.65 -4.74 10.33
CA ASN A 202 -28.31 -5.17 11.56
C ASN A 202 -27.54 -4.74 12.81
N VAL A 203 -26.20 -4.73 12.79
CA VAL A 203 -25.38 -4.17 13.86
C VAL A 203 -25.68 -2.69 14.02
N LEU A 204 -25.59 -1.89 12.95
CA LEU A 204 -25.80 -0.44 13.01
C LEU A 204 -27.19 -0.05 13.52
N LEU A 205 -28.23 -0.79 13.13
CA LEU A 205 -29.60 -0.55 13.59
C LEU A 205 -29.84 -0.84 15.08
N ARG A 206 -28.93 -1.56 15.76
CA ARG A 206 -29.00 -1.79 17.22
C ARG A 206 -28.49 -0.61 18.03
N PHE A 207 -27.71 0.28 17.42
CA PHE A 207 -27.08 1.41 18.11
C PHE A 207 -27.84 2.71 17.83
N SER A 208 -27.76 3.65 18.77
CA SER A 208 -28.39 4.95 18.61
C SER A 208 -27.68 5.78 17.51
N PRO A 209 -28.41 6.70 16.82
CA PRO A 209 -27.78 7.67 15.92
C PRO A 209 -26.63 8.45 16.55
N LEU A 210 -26.76 8.73 17.85
CA LEU A 210 -25.75 9.42 18.64
C LEU A 210 -24.48 8.59 18.83
N ALA A 211 -24.60 7.29 19.09
CA ALA A 211 -23.46 6.37 19.17
C ALA A 211 -22.71 6.28 17.85
N MET A 212 -23.46 6.13 16.74
CA MET A 212 -22.89 6.12 15.39
C MET A 212 -22.17 7.44 15.08
N LYS A 213 -22.75 8.59 15.42
CA LYS A 213 -22.11 9.91 15.27
C LYS A 213 -20.78 9.97 16.01
N ARG A 214 -20.77 9.62 17.31
CA ARG A 214 -19.55 9.62 18.14
C ARG A 214 -18.47 8.72 17.57
N TYR A 215 -18.85 7.54 17.09
CA TYR A 215 -17.93 6.61 16.46
C TYR A 215 -17.36 7.15 15.14
N ILE A 216 -18.17 7.81 14.29
CA ILE A 216 -17.67 8.46 13.07
C ILE A 216 -16.64 9.55 13.42
N ILE A 217 -16.94 10.41 14.40
CA ILE A 217 -16.03 11.47 14.85
C ILE A 217 -14.73 10.88 15.40
N LEU A 218 -14.83 9.85 16.25
CA LEU A 218 -13.67 9.15 16.78
C LEU A 218 -12.82 8.53 15.67
N THR A 219 -13.46 7.95 14.66
CA THR A 219 -12.78 7.39 13.49
C THR A 219 -12.05 8.47 12.70
N VAL A 220 -12.61 9.67 12.54
CA VAL A 220 -11.91 10.80 11.92
C VAL A 220 -10.66 11.18 12.73
N LEU A 221 -10.74 11.21 14.05
CA LEU A 221 -9.62 11.61 14.91
C LEU A 221 -8.50 10.56 14.97
N LEU A 222 -8.84 9.27 14.92
CA LEU A 222 -7.88 8.17 15.06
C LEU A 222 -7.36 7.63 13.72
N LYS A 223 -8.20 7.64 12.68
CA LYS A 223 -7.96 6.90 11.42
C LYS A 223 -7.92 7.81 10.19
N SER A 224 -7.71 9.11 10.36
CA SER A 224 -7.42 10.05 9.27
C SER A 224 -6.05 10.70 9.41
N ASP A 225 -5.64 11.46 8.40
CA ASP A 225 -4.43 12.29 8.45
C ASP A 225 -4.47 13.31 9.61
N ILE A 226 -5.65 13.64 10.16
CA ILE A 226 -5.79 14.50 11.34
C ILE A 226 -5.02 13.95 12.54
N TYR A 227 -4.99 12.62 12.71
CA TYR A 227 -4.31 12.00 13.84
C TYR A 227 -2.89 12.56 13.95
N THR A 228 -2.14 12.64 12.86
CA THR A 228 -0.74 13.09 12.87
C THR A 228 -0.52 14.54 13.31
N ILE A 229 -1.51 15.42 13.17
CA ILE A 229 -1.41 16.84 13.58
C ILE A 229 -2.02 17.14 14.95
N LEU A 230 -2.53 16.12 15.63
CA LEU A 230 -3.01 16.25 16.99
C LEU A 230 -1.87 16.65 17.95
N PRO A 231 -2.11 17.58 18.90
CA PRO A 231 -1.10 18.02 19.86
C PRO A 231 -0.47 16.88 20.66
N ASP A 232 0.81 17.01 21.02
CA ASP A 232 1.60 15.97 21.72
C ASP A 232 1.01 15.51 23.07
N ARG A 233 0.21 16.36 23.71
CA ARG A 233 -0.52 16.00 24.94
C ARG A 233 -1.57 14.90 24.73
N ILE A 234 -2.00 14.66 23.50
CA ILE A 234 -2.97 13.61 23.17
C ILE A 234 -2.24 12.27 23.15
N PRO A 235 -2.70 11.26 23.90
CA PRO A 235 -2.03 9.98 23.96
C PRO A 235 -1.99 9.35 22.56
N ARG A 236 -0.81 8.83 22.21
CA ARG A 236 -0.58 8.09 20.96
C ARG A 236 -0.63 6.61 21.26
N TYR A 237 -1.42 5.85 20.51
CA TYR A 237 -1.37 4.41 20.61
C TYR A 237 -0.01 3.93 20.14
N LYS A 238 0.70 3.27 21.03
CA LYS A 238 1.87 2.47 20.71
C LYS A 238 1.46 1.07 21.04
N GLU A 239 1.45 0.19 20.04
CA GLU A 239 1.49 -1.24 20.30
C GLU A 239 2.61 -1.48 21.30
N CYS A 240 2.22 -1.84 22.52
CA CYS A 240 3.12 -2.00 23.64
C CYS A 240 4.06 -3.16 23.32
N ASN A 241 5.34 -3.01 23.70
CA ASN A 241 6.16 -4.19 23.91
C ASN A 241 5.42 -5.03 24.96
N TRP A 242 5.23 -6.30 24.65
CA TRP A 242 4.38 -7.21 25.41
C TRP A 242 4.91 -7.52 26.82
N GLU A 243 6.05 -6.93 27.20
CA GLU A 243 6.78 -7.19 28.44
C GLU A 243 7.02 -5.95 29.32
N ASP A 244 6.82 -4.71 28.85
CA ASP A 244 7.13 -3.52 29.67
C ASP A 244 6.01 -2.46 29.66
N ASP A 245 5.53 -2.10 30.85
CA ASP A 245 4.57 -1.03 31.18
C ASP A 245 5.15 0.40 30.96
N GLU A 246 6.20 0.54 30.15
CA GLU A 246 6.86 1.83 29.93
C GLU A 246 6.35 2.54 28.66
N PHE A 247 5.72 3.69 28.89
CA PHE A 247 5.44 4.72 27.89
C PHE A 247 6.76 5.30 27.35
N LEU A 248 7.45 4.55 26.50
CA LEU A 248 8.66 5.04 25.84
C LEU A 248 8.29 6.19 24.91
N ARG A 249 8.65 7.43 25.27
CA ARG A 249 8.66 8.60 24.38
C ARG A 249 9.26 8.20 23.04
N VAL A 250 8.59 8.57 21.93
CA VAL A 250 9.24 8.45 20.62
C VAL A 250 10.38 9.44 20.72
N ASP A 251 11.60 8.91 20.71
CA ASP A 251 12.81 9.68 20.59
C ASP A 251 12.61 10.67 19.45
N SER A 252 12.87 11.95 19.71
CA SER A 252 12.51 13.07 18.85
C SER A 252 12.92 12.78 17.40
N THR A 253 12.00 12.28 16.58
CA THR A 253 12.16 12.35 15.13
C THR A 253 12.42 13.82 14.87
N ASN A 254 13.55 14.13 14.23
CA ASN A 254 13.90 15.49 13.84
C ASN A 254 12.64 16.16 13.34
N PHE A 255 12.12 17.14 14.10
CA PHE A 255 10.79 17.71 13.85
C PHE A 255 10.69 18.22 12.40
N ASN A 256 11.81 18.66 11.84
CA ASN A 256 11.93 19.03 10.44
C ASN A 256 11.69 17.84 9.49
N LEU A 257 12.24 16.65 9.79
CA LEU A 257 11.99 15.44 9.00
C LEU A 257 10.53 14.99 9.09
N PHE A 258 9.91 15.08 10.28
CA PHE A 258 8.48 14.85 10.42
C PHE A 258 7.68 15.82 9.56
N CYS A 259 7.98 17.12 9.65
CA CYS A 259 7.34 18.14 8.83
C CYS A 259 7.53 17.89 7.33
N VAL A 260 8.73 17.53 6.88
CA VAL A 260 9.01 17.23 5.45
C VAL A 260 8.24 16.00 4.97
N ASN A 261 8.28 14.89 5.72
CA ASN A 261 7.54 13.66 5.40
C ASN A 261 6.02 13.83 5.51
N PHE A 262 5.58 14.79 6.30
CA PHE A 262 4.17 15.09 6.44
C PHE A 262 3.70 16.01 5.32
N MET A 263 4.45 17.06 5.01
CA MET A 263 4.21 17.96 3.89
C MET A 263 4.20 17.21 2.56
N SER A 264 5.04 16.19 2.37
CA SER A 264 5.05 15.37 1.16
C SER A 264 3.75 14.65 0.86
N LYS A 265 2.92 14.41 1.88
CA LYS A 265 1.60 13.81 1.69
C LYS A 265 0.64 14.77 1.03
N PHE A 266 0.87 16.09 1.12
CA PHE A 266 -0.05 17.13 0.67
C PHE A 266 0.50 18.01 -0.46
N ILE A 267 1.81 18.25 -0.44
CA ILE A 267 2.52 19.04 -1.44
C ILE A 267 3.40 18.09 -2.26
N PRO A 268 3.16 18.02 -3.58
CA PRO A 268 3.99 17.25 -4.49
C PRO A 268 5.46 17.65 -4.38
N TYR A 269 6.35 16.67 -4.31
CA TYR A 269 7.78 16.94 -4.45
C TYR A 269 8.12 17.30 -5.89
N SER A 270 8.97 18.31 -6.07
CA SER A 270 9.73 18.48 -7.29
C SER A 270 10.99 17.62 -7.20
N PHE A 271 11.23 16.75 -8.18
CA PHE A 271 12.43 15.91 -8.22
C PHE A 271 13.60 16.63 -8.91
N ASP A 272 13.74 17.93 -8.64
CA ASP A 272 14.13 19.03 -9.52
C ASP A 272 15.56 19.01 -10.12
N LYS A 273 15.90 17.96 -10.85
CA LYS A 273 16.90 18.02 -11.92
C LYS A 273 16.40 17.21 -13.10
N ALA A 274 16.29 17.85 -14.26
CA ALA A 274 16.09 17.15 -15.52
C ALA A 274 17.23 16.13 -15.73
N PRO A 275 16.94 14.92 -16.23
CA PRO A 275 17.98 13.96 -16.58
C PRO A 275 18.96 14.58 -17.57
N SER A 276 20.26 14.29 -17.44
CA SER A 276 21.22 14.66 -18.48
C SER A 276 20.96 13.88 -19.76
N MET A 277 21.32 14.43 -20.92
CA MET A 277 21.21 13.72 -22.20
C MET A 277 21.92 12.36 -22.20
N ILE A 278 23.06 12.28 -21.50
CA ILE A 278 23.81 11.03 -21.32
C ILE A 278 22.98 10.01 -20.54
N ALA A 279 22.31 10.43 -19.46
CA ALA A 279 21.46 9.53 -18.68
C ALA A 279 20.27 9.03 -19.50
N LEU A 280 19.60 9.92 -20.25
CA LEU A 280 18.48 9.56 -21.13
C LEU A 280 18.90 8.50 -22.15
N GLU A 281 19.98 8.75 -22.89
CA GLU A 281 20.47 7.82 -23.90
C GLU A 281 20.93 6.49 -23.28
N SER A 282 21.58 6.56 -22.11
CA SER A 282 22.02 5.37 -21.40
C SER A 282 20.87 4.45 -21.01
N THR A 283 19.78 5.06 -20.53
CA THR A 283 18.59 4.32 -20.11
C THR A 283 17.85 3.76 -21.32
N ARG A 284 17.77 4.49 -22.43
CA ARG A 284 17.17 4.02 -23.69
C ARG A 284 17.87 2.77 -24.22
N ILE A 285 19.20 2.76 -24.22
CA ILE A 285 20.00 1.59 -24.63
C ILE A 285 19.73 0.41 -23.70
N LEU A 286 19.79 0.63 -22.37
CA LEU A 286 19.52 -0.40 -21.37
C LEU A 286 18.13 -1.03 -21.57
N LEU A 287 17.10 -0.21 -21.75
CA LEU A 287 15.72 -0.69 -21.95
C LEU A 287 15.62 -1.60 -23.17
N SER A 288 16.24 -1.21 -24.30
CA SER A 288 16.24 -2.03 -25.51
C SER A 288 16.89 -3.40 -25.27
N GLU A 289 18.01 -3.44 -24.55
CA GLU A 289 18.71 -4.68 -24.26
C GLU A 289 17.98 -5.57 -23.24
N VAL A 290 17.35 -4.96 -22.24
CA VAL A 290 16.48 -5.62 -21.27
C VAL A 290 15.26 -6.22 -21.95
N ILE A 291 14.55 -5.49 -22.84
CA ILE A 291 13.40 -6.02 -23.59
C ILE A 291 13.83 -7.19 -24.48
N THR A 292 14.98 -7.07 -25.15
CA THR A 292 15.53 -8.17 -25.97
C THR A 292 15.82 -9.40 -25.11
N SER A 293 16.43 -9.20 -23.94
CA SER A 293 16.71 -10.28 -22.98
C SER A 293 15.44 -10.92 -22.41
N LEU A 294 14.44 -10.10 -22.04
CA LEU A 294 13.14 -10.58 -21.56
C LEU A 294 12.43 -11.41 -22.64
N THR A 295 12.50 -10.96 -23.89
CA THR A 295 11.93 -11.69 -25.05
C THR A 295 12.55 -13.07 -25.20
N GLU A 296 13.88 -13.18 -25.07
CA GLU A 296 14.59 -14.47 -25.12
C GLU A 296 14.20 -15.38 -23.94
N VAL A 297 14.10 -14.82 -22.73
CA VAL A 297 13.69 -15.59 -21.54
C VAL A 297 12.26 -16.12 -21.71
N ILE A 298 11.31 -15.28 -22.14
CA ILE A 298 9.92 -15.69 -22.38
C ILE A 298 9.85 -16.78 -23.47
N ARG A 299 10.63 -16.65 -24.56
CA ARG A 299 10.71 -17.69 -25.61
C ARG A 299 11.35 -18.99 -25.15
N SER A 300 12.22 -18.95 -24.15
CA SER A 300 12.86 -20.14 -23.59
C SER A 300 11.95 -20.97 -22.68
N MET A 301 10.80 -20.42 -22.27
CA MET A 301 9.80 -21.11 -21.46
C MET A 301 9.08 -22.18 -22.30
N TYR A 302 9.72 -23.34 -22.48
CA TYR A 302 9.25 -24.45 -23.31
C TYR A 302 7.86 -24.99 -22.93
N TRP A 303 7.40 -24.67 -21.73
CA TRP A 303 6.11 -25.07 -21.17
C TRP A 303 4.99 -24.06 -21.48
N VAL A 304 5.29 -22.93 -22.12
CA VAL A 304 4.30 -22.00 -22.68
C VAL A 304 4.18 -22.25 -24.18
N PRO A 305 2.97 -22.52 -24.71
CA PRO A 305 2.75 -22.69 -26.14
C PRO A 305 3.13 -21.44 -26.94
N LEU A 306 3.73 -21.62 -28.12
CA LEU A 306 4.27 -20.53 -28.96
C LEU A 306 3.26 -19.40 -29.25
N PHE A 307 1.99 -19.73 -29.50
CA PHE A 307 0.95 -18.71 -29.73
C PHE A 307 0.72 -17.83 -28.49
N GLN A 308 0.74 -18.42 -27.30
CA GLN A 308 0.62 -17.68 -26.04
C GLN A 308 1.89 -16.88 -25.76
N THR A 309 3.07 -17.45 -26.03
CA THR A 309 4.35 -16.73 -25.98
C THR A 309 4.31 -15.46 -26.82
N GLU A 310 3.90 -15.53 -28.09
CA GLU A 310 3.83 -14.36 -28.97
C GLU A 310 2.76 -13.35 -28.52
N HIS A 311 1.67 -13.81 -27.87
CA HIS A 311 0.70 -12.90 -27.25
C HIS A 311 1.32 -12.11 -26.09
N LEU A 312 2.06 -12.78 -25.21
CA LEU A 312 2.77 -12.15 -24.09
C LEU A 312 3.80 -11.14 -24.58
N LEU A 313 4.53 -11.47 -25.65
CA LEU A 313 5.56 -10.60 -26.22
C LEU A 313 5.00 -9.32 -26.83
N LYS A 314 3.78 -9.33 -27.38
CA LYS A 314 3.13 -8.12 -27.90
C LYS A 314 2.93 -7.04 -26.83
N THR A 315 2.78 -7.44 -25.57
CA THR A 315 2.65 -6.48 -24.47
C THR A 315 3.95 -5.72 -24.22
N PHE A 316 5.10 -6.22 -24.71
CA PHE A 316 6.42 -5.63 -24.51
C PHE A 316 6.95 -4.81 -25.70
N THR A 317 6.22 -4.75 -26.81
CA THR A 317 6.67 -4.03 -28.00
C THR A 317 6.34 -2.56 -27.94
N GLY A 318 7.33 -1.68 -28.20
CA GLY A 318 7.11 -0.24 -28.37
C GLY A 318 7.28 0.62 -27.12
N PHE A 319 7.64 0.03 -25.97
CA PHE A 319 7.87 0.78 -24.74
C PHE A 319 8.99 1.81 -24.85
N ASN A 320 8.71 3.02 -24.36
CA ASN A 320 9.69 4.06 -24.12
C ASN A 320 9.65 4.52 -22.65
N MET A 321 10.78 5.04 -22.14
CA MET A 321 10.82 5.65 -20.82
C MET A 321 10.59 7.15 -20.91
N ARG A 322 9.74 7.68 -20.02
CA ARG A 322 9.60 9.11 -19.77
C ARG A 322 9.96 9.42 -18.33
N TYR A 323 10.58 10.57 -18.13
CA TYR A 323 11.05 10.99 -16.82
C TYR A 323 10.20 12.15 -16.31
N ILE A 324 9.56 11.93 -15.16
CA ILE A 324 8.68 12.90 -14.52
C ILE A 324 9.50 13.73 -13.53
N ALA A 325 9.65 15.02 -13.86
CA ALA A 325 10.24 16.02 -12.96
C ALA A 325 9.25 16.49 -11.89
N ASN A 326 7.98 16.69 -12.29
CA ASN A 326 6.90 17.19 -11.44
C ASN A 326 5.71 16.24 -11.52
N ILE A 327 5.26 15.73 -10.36
CA ILE A 327 4.11 14.81 -10.30
C ILE A 327 2.78 15.54 -10.54
N TYR A 328 2.73 16.85 -10.28
CA TYR A 328 1.52 17.67 -10.39
C TYR A 328 1.81 19.08 -10.91
N ASN A 329 0.77 19.70 -11.47
CA ASN A 329 0.74 21.13 -11.75
C ASN A 329 0.51 21.90 -10.43
N PHE A 330 1.42 22.83 -10.11
CA PHE A 330 1.30 23.67 -8.91
C PHE A 330 0.05 24.56 -8.92
N SER A 331 -0.61 24.75 -10.07
CA SER A 331 -1.87 25.51 -10.17
C SER A 331 -2.99 24.95 -9.28
N ILE A 332 -2.95 23.66 -8.96
CA ILE A 332 -3.90 23.02 -8.03
C ILE A 332 -3.84 23.68 -6.64
N LEU A 333 -2.69 24.23 -6.24
CA LEU A 333 -2.48 24.83 -4.92
C LEU A 333 -2.78 26.34 -4.87
N GLU A 334 -3.07 27.01 -6.00
CA GLU A 334 -3.25 28.47 -6.08
C GLU A 334 -4.35 29.01 -5.15
N ASN A 335 -5.38 28.19 -4.89
CA ASN A 335 -6.52 28.57 -4.04
C ASN A 335 -6.32 28.27 -2.55
N ILE A 336 -5.14 27.78 -2.14
CA ILE A 336 -4.86 27.42 -0.74
C ILE A 336 -4.18 28.60 -0.05
N THR A 337 -4.90 29.24 0.88
CA THR A 337 -4.34 30.30 1.72
C THR A 337 -3.72 29.72 3.00
N ILE A 338 -2.49 30.14 3.30
CA ILE A 338 -1.71 29.75 4.48
C ILE A 338 -1.72 30.90 5.49
N ASN A 339 -1.81 30.59 6.78
CA ASN A 339 -1.73 31.54 7.89
C ASN A 339 -0.64 31.10 8.91
N GLN A 340 -0.54 31.78 10.05
CA GLN A 340 0.44 31.45 11.10
C GLN A 340 0.07 30.22 11.94
N ASN A 341 -1.14 29.68 11.79
CA ASN A 341 -1.64 28.57 12.59
C ASN A 341 -1.39 27.23 11.89
N PHE A 342 -0.43 26.46 12.41
CA PHE A 342 -0.08 25.12 11.92
C PHE A 342 -1.32 24.24 11.70
N PHE A 343 -2.17 24.11 12.72
CA PHE A 343 -3.33 23.22 12.65
C PHE A 343 -4.31 23.67 11.55
N ASP A 344 -4.57 24.96 11.40
CA ASP A 344 -5.49 25.48 10.38
C ASP A 344 -4.95 25.23 8.96
N ASN A 345 -3.66 25.43 8.75
CA ASN A 345 -3.02 25.16 7.47
C ASN A 345 -3.14 23.69 7.08
N PHE A 346 -2.81 22.78 8.00
CA PHE A 346 -2.85 21.36 7.72
C PHE A 346 -4.27 20.80 7.62
N HIS A 347 -5.20 21.30 8.44
CA HIS A 347 -6.61 20.98 8.29
C HIS A 347 -7.13 21.39 6.91
N ARG A 348 -6.77 22.58 6.42
CA ARG A 348 -7.08 23.01 5.05
C ARG A 348 -6.48 22.09 3.98
N LEU A 349 -5.21 21.71 4.13
CA LEU A 349 -4.56 20.79 3.19
C LEU A 349 -5.22 19.40 3.16
N ILE A 350 -5.54 18.83 4.33
CA ILE A 350 -6.22 17.55 4.48
C ILE A 350 -7.61 17.60 3.82
N THR A 351 -8.40 18.62 4.15
CA THR A 351 -9.76 18.75 3.60
C THR A 351 -9.75 19.06 2.10
N PHE A 352 -8.76 19.82 1.62
CA PHE A 352 -8.55 20.06 0.20
C PHE A 352 -8.23 18.75 -0.53
N LYS A 353 -7.28 17.97 -0.02
CA LYS A 353 -6.88 16.64 -0.51
C LYS A 353 -8.09 15.77 -0.85
N TYR A 354 -8.93 15.52 0.15
CA TYR A 354 -10.04 14.56 -0.01
C TYR A 354 -11.16 15.15 -0.88
N ARG A 355 -11.41 16.46 -0.81
CA ARG A 355 -12.34 17.12 -1.73
C ARG A 355 -11.92 16.96 -3.19
N GLN A 356 -10.64 17.11 -3.52
CA GLN A 356 -10.17 16.94 -4.90
C GLN A 356 -10.33 15.50 -5.37
N TYR A 357 -9.95 14.53 -4.53
CA TYR A 357 -10.13 13.10 -4.80
C TYR A 357 -11.60 12.77 -5.15
N PHE A 358 -12.58 13.21 -4.33
CA PHE A 358 -14.00 12.94 -4.60
C PHE A 358 -14.59 13.79 -5.73
N ARG A 359 -14.04 14.98 -6.01
CA ARG A 359 -14.48 15.86 -7.12
C ARG A 359 -13.83 15.54 -8.46
N LYS A 360 -13.13 14.41 -8.58
CA LYS A 360 -12.56 13.91 -9.84
C LYS A 360 -11.44 14.78 -10.40
N ASN A 361 -10.93 15.71 -9.61
CA ASN A 361 -9.66 16.39 -9.90
C ASN A 361 -8.58 15.49 -9.31
N GLN A 362 -7.98 14.65 -10.16
CA GLN A 362 -6.98 13.65 -9.75
C GLN A 362 -5.97 14.26 -8.77
N TRP A 363 -6.17 13.99 -7.50
CA TRP A 363 -5.26 14.33 -6.43
C TRP A 363 -4.98 13.00 -5.74
N GLU A 364 -3.91 12.35 -6.19
CA GLU A 364 -3.41 11.12 -5.59
C GLU A 364 -2.42 11.59 -4.50
N PRO A 365 -2.74 11.42 -3.21
CA PRO A 365 -1.76 11.69 -2.16
C PRO A 365 -0.51 10.87 -2.44
N LEU A 366 0.60 11.55 -2.66
CA LEU A 366 1.89 10.89 -2.82
C LEU A 366 2.21 10.10 -1.55
N ASN A 367 2.16 8.77 -1.68
CA ASN A 367 2.96 7.92 -0.82
C ASN A 367 4.41 8.01 -1.31
N VAL A 368 5.34 8.37 -0.43
CA VAL A 368 6.74 8.75 -0.72
C VAL A 368 7.57 7.59 -1.32
N ARG A 369 6.97 6.39 -1.49
CA ARG A 369 7.63 5.26 -2.15
C ARG A 369 7.74 5.53 -3.65
N ILE A 370 8.96 5.78 -4.13
CA ILE A 370 9.30 6.02 -5.56
C ILE A 370 8.67 4.97 -6.49
N GLN A 371 8.63 3.70 -6.07
CA GLN A 371 7.99 2.60 -6.82
C GLN A 371 6.51 2.85 -7.14
N ARG A 372 5.76 3.54 -6.26
CA ARG A 372 4.34 3.85 -6.46
C ARG A 372 4.10 4.99 -7.45
N LEU A 373 5.14 5.71 -7.83
CA LEU A 373 5.06 6.77 -8.85
C LEU A 373 5.36 6.26 -10.25
N ILE A 374 5.76 4.99 -10.36
CA ILE A 374 6.01 4.35 -11.64
C ILE A 374 4.65 4.01 -12.25
N LYS A 375 4.37 4.57 -13.42
CA LYS A 375 3.16 4.26 -14.18
C LYS A 375 3.55 3.56 -15.47
N ILE A 376 2.93 2.42 -15.72
CA ILE A 376 3.10 1.65 -16.97
C ILE A 376 1.81 1.84 -17.77
N SER A 377 1.94 2.45 -18.94
CA SER A 377 0.88 2.59 -19.96
C SER A 377 1.17 1.66 -21.13
N GLU A 378 0.36 1.64 -22.18
CA GLU A 378 0.65 0.79 -23.36
C GLU A 378 1.94 1.19 -24.10
N GLU A 379 2.35 2.46 -24.01
CA GLU A 379 3.49 3.00 -24.77
C GLU A 379 4.66 3.45 -23.89
N PHE A 380 4.39 3.82 -22.64
CA PHE A 380 5.38 4.49 -21.78
C PHE A 380 5.49 3.88 -20.38
N ILE A 381 6.73 3.83 -19.90
CA ILE A 381 7.09 3.66 -18.50
C ILE A 381 7.48 5.03 -17.95
N ASP A 382 6.62 5.58 -17.10
CA ASP A 382 6.83 6.88 -16.47
C ASP A 382 7.63 6.70 -15.18
N LEU A 383 8.82 7.29 -15.10
CA LEU A 383 9.75 7.18 -13.97
C LEU A 383 10.01 8.54 -13.30
N PRO A 384 9.98 8.64 -11.97
CA PRO A 384 10.41 9.86 -11.27
C PRO A 384 11.90 10.13 -11.49
N ASN A 385 12.32 11.38 -11.69
CA ASN A 385 13.75 11.71 -11.83
C ASN A 385 14.61 11.26 -10.63
N ALA A 386 13.98 11.05 -9.46
CA ALA A 386 14.63 10.54 -8.26
C ALA A 386 15.28 9.15 -8.45
N VAL A 387 14.84 8.34 -9.43
CA VAL A 387 15.46 7.02 -9.70
C VAL A 387 16.87 7.13 -10.27
N LEU A 388 17.22 8.28 -10.86
CA LEU A 388 18.50 8.52 -11.52
C LEU A 388 19.60 8.97 -10.54
N LYS A 389 19.65 8.33 -9.36
CA LYS A 389 20.67 8.59 -8.34
C LYS A 389 21.21 7.27 -7.75
N PRO A 390 22.47 7.23 -7.31
CA PRO A 390 22.97 6.12 -6.52
C PRO A 390 22.14 5.91 -5.24
N PRO A 391 22.02 4.66 -4.74
CA PRO A 391 22.63 3.44 -5.27
C PRO A 391 21.83 2.78 -6.41
N LEU A 392 20.71 3.35 -6.85
CA LEU A 392 19.85 2.76 -7.87
C LEU A 392 20.40 2.97 -9.29
N PHE A 393 20.95 4.14 -9.56
CA PHE A 393 21.50 4.51 -10.87
C PHE A 393 22.98 4.91 -10.75
N TYR A 394 23.82 4.19 -11.46
CA TYR A 394 25.22 4.51 -11.71
C TYR A 394 25.40 4.93 -13.18
N SER A 395 26.36 5.79 -13.49
CA SER A 395 26.67 6.13 -14.88
C SER A 395 27.23 4.93 -15.65
N GLN A 396 27.09 4.96 -16.99
CA GLN A 396 27.61 3.90 -17.88
C GLN A 396 29.12 3.65 -17.79
N THR A 397 29.88 4.54 -17.13
CA THR A 397 31.30 4.30 -16.80
C THR A 397 31.50 3.03 -15.97
N SER A 398 30.47 2.55 -15.27
CA SER A 398 30.44 1.26 -14.59
C SER A 398 29.27 0.42 -15.09
N LEU A 399 29.43 -0.23 -16.25
CA LEU A 399 28.40 -1.12 -16.81
C LEU A 399 27.93 -2.20 -15.83
N PRO A 400 28.82 -2.90 -15.09
CA PRO A 400 28.35 -3.93 -14.17
C PRO A 400 27.45 -3.38 -13.06
N LEU A 401 27.83 -2.27 -12.41
CA LEU A 401 26.97 -1.65 -11.40
C LEU A 401 25.69 -1.06 -12.01
N PHE A 402 25.78 -0.47 -13.20
CA PHE A 402 24.64 0.12 -13.89
C PHE A 402 23.58 -0.94 -14.23
N TYR A 403 23.97 -2.08 -14.80
CA TYR A 403 23.03 -3.17 -15.10
C TYR A 403 22.61 -3.93 -13.84
N GLY A 404 23.53 -4.10 -12.89
CA GLY A 404 23.25 -4.74 -11.61
C GLY A 404 22.20 -4.00 -10.80
N ALA A 405 22.28 -2.67 -10.72
CA ALA A 405 21.34 -1.84 -9.97
C ALA A 405 20.15 -1.38 -10.84
N PHE A 406 20.40 -0.53 -11.85
CA PHE A 406 19.34 0.07 -12.64
C PHE A 406 18.74 -0.93 -13.65
N GLY A 407 19.55 -1.80 -14.23
CA GLY A 407 19.09 -2.85 -15.14
C GLY A 407 18.14 -3.85 -14.47
N THR A 408 18.45 -4.30 -13.26
CA THR A 408 17.55 -5.18 -12.49
C THR A 408 16.27 -4.45 -12.09
N PHE A 409 16.36 -3.18 -11.69
CA PHE A 409 15.19 -2.35 -11.39
C PHE A 409 14.24 -2.20 -12.59
N ILE A 410 14.76 -1.84 -13.77
CA ILE A 410 13.94 -1.76 -15.00
C ILE A 410 13.36 -3.14 -15.37
N SER A 411 14.14 -4.20 -15.22
CA SER A 411 13.66 -5.56 -15.47
C SER A 411 12.55 -5.97 -14.50
N GLN A 412 12.61 -5.52 -13.25
CA GLN A 412 11.56 -5.77 -12.25
C GLN A 412 10.27 -5.05 -12.59
N ILE A 413 10.34 -3.78 -13.04
CA ILE A 413 9.17 -3.01 -13.52
C ILE A 413 8.52 -3.71 -14.72
N LEU A 414 9.32 -4.13 -15.71
CA LEU A 414 8.80 -4.87 -16.86
C LEU A 414 8.20 -6.21 -16.46
N SER A 415 8.73 -6.85 -15.41
CA SER A 415 8.16 -8.10 -14.89
C SER A 415 6.78 -7.92 -14.26
N GLU A 416 6.35 -6.71 -13.90
CA GLU A 416 4.98 -6.45 -13.41
C GLU A 416 3.93 -6.67 -14.49
N VAL A 417 4.27 -6.44 -15.75
CA VAL A 417 3.41 -6.76 -16.91
C VAL A 417 3.22 -8.28 -17.07
N PHE A 418 4.09 -9.08 -16.46
CA PHE A 418 4.12 -10.53 -16.51
C PHE A 418 4.18 -11.15 -15.11
N ASP A 419 3.46 -10.56 -14.15
CA ASP A 419 3.35 -11.14 -12.81
C ASP A 419 2.17 -12.11 -12.70
N LEU A 420 1.99 -12.67 -11.51
CA LEU A 420 0.93 -13.64 -11.26
C LEU A 420 -0.48 -13.07 -11.49
N ASP A 421 -0.71 -11.81 -11.14
CA ASP A 421 -2.02 -11.18 -11.30
C ASP A 421 -2.28 -10.92 -12.79
N ALA A 422 -1.25 -10.51 -13.55
CA ALA A 422 -1.32 -10.40 -15.00
C ALA A 422 -1.62 -11.74 -15.68
N LEU A 423 -0.98 -12.82 -15.23
CA LEU A 423 -1.22 -14.18 -15.74
C LEU A 423 -2.63 -14.68 -15.43
N VAL A 424 -3.13 -14.44 -14.22
CA VAL A 424 -4.51 -14.75 -13.84
C VAL A 424 -5.49 -13.95 -14.71
N LYS A 425 -5.23 -12.68 -14.97
CA LYS A 425 -6.03 -11.87 -15.89
C LYS A 425 -6.07 -12.47 -17.30
N LEU A 426 -4.92 -12.89 -17.83
CA LEU A 426 -4.87 -13.54 -19.15
C LEU A 426 -5.63 -14.88 -19.18
N LEU A 427 -5.58 -15.65 -18.08
CA LEU A 427 -6.38 -16.88 -17.94
C LEU A 427 -7.88 -16.58 -17.97
N LEU A 428 -8.31 -15.54 -17.26
CA LEU A 428 -9.72 -15.12 -17.19
C LEU A 428 -10.24 -14.53 -18.51
N GLU A 429 -9.36 -13.91 -19.30
CA GLU A 429 -9.64 -13.42 -20.65
C GLU A 429 -9.54 -14.53 -21.72
N GLU A 430 -9.37 -15.80 -21.31
CA GLU A 430 -9.19 -16.96 -22.19
C GLU A 430 -8.00 -16.84 -23.16
N LYS A 431 -7.03 -15.99 -22.81
CA LYS A 431 -5.78 -15.77 -23.55
C LYS A 431 -4.64 -16.70 -23.09
N LEU A 432 -4.75 -17.27 -21.89
CA LEU A 432 -3.83 -18.24 -21.34
C LEU A 432 -4.56 -19.58 -21.09
N ASP A 433 -3.95 -20.70 -21.45
CA ASP A 433 -4.55 -22.01 -21.21
C ASP A 433 -4.41 -22.43 -19.73
N HIS A 434 -5.45 -23.06 -19.17
CA HIS A 434 -5.47 -23.59 -17.81
C HIS A 434 -4.25 -24.46 -17.45
N ARG A 435 -3.72 -25.26 -18.39
CA ARG A 435 -2.52 -26.10 -18.20
C ARG A 435 -1.27 -25.27 -17.99
N VAL A 436 -1.17 -24.13 -18.68
CA VAL A 436 -0.05 -23.20 -18.52
C VAL A 436 -0.14 -22.55 -17.14
N ALA A 437 -1.33 -22.11 -16.72
CA ALA A 437 -1.55 -21.57 -15.39
C ALA A 437 -1.19 -22.58 -14.27
N LEU A 438 -1.61 -23.85 -14.41
CA LEU A 438 -1.24 -24.92 -13.47
C LEU A 438 0.27 -25.18 -13.45
N THR A 439 0.93 -25.15 -14.61
CA THR A 439 2.39 -25.32 -14.71
C THR A 439 3.13 -24.18 -14.02
N ILE A 440 2.66 -22.94 -14.17
CA ILE A 440 3.22 -21.79 -13.47
C ILE A 440 3.06 -21.95 -11.96
N ALA A 441 1.84 -22.28 -11.50
CA ALA A 441 1.57 -22.50 -10.08
C ALA A 441 2.50 -23.58 -9.49
N PHE A 442 2.66 -24.70 -10.20
CA PHE A 442 3.58 -25.78 -9.81
C PHE A 442 5.04 -25.31 -9.74
N ARG A 443 5.53 -24.54 -10.71
CA ARG A 443 6.91 -24.02 -10.69
C ARG A 443 7.14 -23.02 -9.55
N LEU A 444 6.15 -22.21 -9.23
CA LEU A 444 6.22 -21.24 -8.13
C LEU A 444 6.23 -21.90 -6.75
N GLN A 445 5.73 -23.13 -6.63
CA GLN A 445 5.75 -23.89 -5.38
C GLN A 445 7.17 -24.00 -4.81
N CYS A 446 8.19 -24.13 -5.66
CA CYS A 446 9.58 -24.14 -5.22
C CYS A 446 9.99 -22.85 -4.48
N LEU A 447 9.52 -21.69 -4.95
CA LEU A 447 9.78 -20.40 -4.28
C LEU A 447 9.00 -20.30 -2.97
N VAL A 448 7.76 -20.81 -2.92
CA VAL A 448 6.96 -20.85 -1.69
C VAL A 448 7.70 -21.66 -0.62
N GLU A 449 8.14 -22.86 -0.97
CA GLU A 449 8.88 -23.75 -0.07
C GLU A 449 10.21 -23.14 0.36
N GLN A 450 10.97 -22.57 -0.57
CA GLN A 450 12.23 -21.89 -0.27
C GLN A 450 12.05 -20.77 0.75
N TYR A 451 11.17 -19.82 0.46
CA TYR A 451 11.06 -18.61 1.27
C TYR A 451 10.40 -18.90 2.62
N SER A 452 9.53 -19.91 2.70
CA SER A 452 8.92 -20.35 3.98
C SER A 452 9.91 -20.94 4.98
N GLN A 453 11.16 -21.21 4.57
CA GLN A 453 12.23 -21.63 5.49
C GLN A 453 12.96 -20.45 6.15
N TYR A 454 12.84 -19.24 5.63
CA TYR A 454 13.55 -18.08 6.16
C TYR A 454 12.85 -17.54 7.41
N THR A 455 13.64 -17.35 8.47
CA THR A 455 13.17 -16.80 9.74
C THR A 455 13.36 -15.28 9.75
N LEU A 456 12.27 -14.55 9.94
CA LEU A 456 12.23 -13.08 10.04
C LEU A 456 12.69 -12.60 11.41
N LEU A 457 12.08 -13.17 12.46
CA LEU A 457 12.28 -12.79 13.85
C LEU A 457 12.14 -14.02 14.73
N GLN A 458 12.99 -14.11 15.74
CA GLN A 458 12.91 -15.14 16.77
C GLN A 458 12.71 -14.45 18.12
N THR A 459 11.60 -14.72 18.78
CA THR A 459 11.37 -14.35 20.19
C THR A 459 11.61 -15.56 21.09
N TYR A 460 11.52 -15.38 22.41
CA TYR A 460 11.68 -16.46 23.38
C TYR A 460 10.71 -17.63 23.12
N ASP A 461 9.45 -17.31 22.77
CA ASP A 461 8.38 -18.31 22.63
C ASP A 461 7.98 -18.58 21.16
N THR A 462 8.33 -17.71 20.22
CA THR A 462 7.78 -17.78 18.84
C THR A 462 8.84 -17.52 17.77
N SER A 463 8.82 -18.34 16.72
CA SER A 463 9.61 -18.14 15.49
C SER A 463 8.71 -17.63 14.38
N TYR A 464 8.94 -16.39 13.93
CA TYR A 464 8.22 -15.80 12.81
C TYR A 464 8.98 -16.04 11.51
N LYS A 465 8.36 -16.74 10.56
CA LYS A 465 8.92 -17.05 9.24
C LYS A 465 8.30 -16.21 8.14
N ILE A 466 8.98 -16.12 7.00
CA ILE A 466 8.41 -15.49 5.81
C ILE A 466 7.21 -16.31 5.33
N ARG A 467 6.12 -15.62 5.01
CA ARG A 467 4.93 -16.22 4.40
C ARG A 467 5.20 -16.43 2.91
N GLY A 468 5.82 -17.58 2.56
CA GLY A 468 6.23 -17.90 1.20
C GLY A 468 5.11 -17.75 0.18
N GLU A 469 3.91 -18.20 0.52
CA GLU A 469 2.70 -18.12 -0.31
C GLU A 469 2.34 -16.67 -0.69
N LEU A 470 2.45 -15.74 0.26
CA LEU A 470 2.18 -14.32 0.02
C LEU A 470 3.29 -13.66 -0.80
N SER A 471 4.53 -14.09 -0.62
CA SER A 471 5.70 -13.49 -1.29
C SER A 471 5.97 -14.01 -2.70
N LYS A 472 5.31 -15.08 -3.14
CA LYS A 472 5.68 -15.82 -4.37
C LYS A 472 5.73 -14.97 -5.64
N SER A 473 4.79 -14.02 -5.80
CA SER A 473 4.77 -13.10 -6.95
C SER A 473 5.99 -12.18 -6.96
N GLN A 474 6.34 -11.60 -5.81
CA GLN A 474 7.53 -10.77 -5.69
C GLN A 474 8.82 -11.57 -5.92
N ASN A 475 8.93 -12.77 -5.35
CA ASN A 475 10.11 -13.62 -5.49
C ASN A 475 10.31 -14.08 -6.95
N PHE A 476 9.23 -14.32 -7.67
CA PHE A 476 9.25 -14.60 -9.10
C PHE A 476 9.75 -13.41 -9.90
N LYS A 477 9.23 -12.20 -9.62
CA LYS A 477 9.69 -10.95 -10.26
C LYS A 477 11.18 -10.70 -10.03
N ASP A 478 11.67 -10.90 -8.81
CA ASP A 478 13.09 -10.74 -8.51
C ASP A 478 13.97 -11.72 -9.29
N SER A 479 13.51 -12.98 -9.40
CA SER A 479 14.20 -14.03 -10.15
C SER A 479 14.23 -13.76 -11.66
N LEU A 480 13.10 -13.29 -12.22
CA LEU A 480 13.02 -12.90 -13.63
C LEU A 480 13.93 -11.69 -13.90
N ALA A 481 13.81 -10.65 -13.07
CA ALA A 481 14.52 -9.39 -13.22
C ALA A 481 16.04 -9.58 -13.18
N LEU A 482 16.55 -10.38 -12.23
CA LEU A 482 17.98 -10.66 -12.13
C LEU A 482 18.49 -11.36 -13.39
N ARG A 483 17.79 -12.39 -13.86
CA ARG A 483 18.16 -13.15 -15.06
C ARG A 483 18.18 -12.27 -16.30
N VAL A 484 17.11 -11.50 -16.50
CA VAL A 484 16.97 -10.60 -17.66
C VAL A 484 18.06 -9.55 -17.67
N ALA A 485 18.32 -8.89 -16.55
CA ALA A 485 19.36 -7.87 -16.45
C ALA A 485 20.77 -8.44 -16.64
N PHE A 486 21.06 -9.63 -16.09
CA PHE A 486 22.37 -10.27 -16.26
C PHE A 486 22.62 -10.72 -17.70
N ASN A 487 21.59 -11.27 -18.36
CA ASN A 487 21.65 -11.62 -19.78
C ASN A 487 21.85 -10.37 -20.68
N ALA A 488 21.16 -9.27 -20.37
CA ALA A 488 21.37 -8.00 -21.07
C ALA A 488 22.80 -7.46 -20.87
N TYR A 489 23.29 -7.48 -19.63
CA TYR A 489 24.66 -7.08 -19.28
C TYR A 489 25.72 -7.89 -20.01
N THR A 490 25.61 -9.22 -19.99
CA THR A 490 26.59 -10.10 -20.64
C THR A 490 26.60 -9.90 -22.16
N ARG A 491 25.43 -9.71 -22.78
CA ARG A 491 25.31 -9.33 -24.20
C ARG A 491 25.99 -7.99 -24.49
N ARG A 492 25.77 -6.97 -23.65
CA ARG A 492 26.38 -5.64 -23.78
C ARG A 492 27.90 -5.72 -23.79
N ILE A 493 28.46 -6.37 -22.78
CA ILE A 493 29.91 -6.54 -22.63
C ILE A 493 30.51 -7.29 -23.83
N ALA A 494 29.84 -8.34 -24.31
CA ALA A 494 30.28 -9.07 -25.49
C ALA A 494 30.30 -8.19 -26.76
N SER A 495 29.31 -7.30 -26.95
CA SER A 495 29.22 -6.43 -28.13
C SER A 495 30.24 -5.28 -28.15
N GLN A 496 30.60 -4.74 -26.98
CA GLN A 496 31.44 -3.54 -26.91
C GLN A 496 32.94 -3.83 -26.95
N LYS A 497 33.36 -5.10 -26.89
CA LYS A 497 34.78 -5.49 -26.67
C LYS A 497 35.42 -4.69 -25.54
N THR A 498 34.62 -4.32 -24.53
CA THR A 498 35.05 -3.44 -23.45
C THR A 498 36.07 -4.17 -22.58
N ASP A 499 37.08 -3.43 -22.14
CA ASP A 499 38.05 -3.95 -21.19
C ASP A 499 37.33 -4.37 -19.91
N GLN A 500 37.47 -5.65 -19.55
CA GLN A 500 36.91 -6.23 -18.32
C GLN A 500 37.76 -5.87 -17.09
N SER A 501 38.73 -4.96 -17.23
CA SER A 501 39.50 -4.40 -16.14
C SER A 501 38.59 -3.99 -14.98
N PRO A 502 38.98 -4.31 -13.72
CA PRO A 502 38.26 -3.86 -12.55
C PRO A 502 38.07 -2.35 -12.58
N ILE A 503 36.92 -1.89 -12.08
CA ILE A 503 36.71 -0.45 -11.87
C ILE A 503 37.84 0.04 -10.95
N MET A 504 38.49 1.13 -11.35
CA MET A 504 39.59 1.73 -10.60
C MET A 504 39.21 1.86 -9.11
N HIS A 505 40.04 1.31 -8.22
CA HIS A 505 39.88 1.29 -6.76
C HIS A 505 38.84 0.32 -6.18
N LEU A 506 38.24 -0.60 -6.96
CA LEU A 506 37.39 -1.68 -6.42
C LEU A 506 38.06 -3.05 -6.64
N PRO A 507 38.26 -3.87 -5.59
CA PRO A 507 38.94 -5.17 -5.70
C PRO A 507 38.01 -6.30 -6.17
N TYR A 508 37.10 -6.00 -7.11
CA TYR A 508 36.08 -6.95 -7.57
C TYR A 508 36.06 -7.06 -9.10
N PRO A 509 36.00 -8.28 -9.67
CA PRO A 509 35.75 -8.49 -11.10
C PRO A 509 34.37 -7.95 -11.54
N PRO A 510 34.20 -7.63 -12.84
CA PRO A 510 32.93 -7.10 -13.37
C PRO A 510 31.69 -7.92 -13.00
N ASN A 511 31.70 -9.25 -13.15
CA ASN A 511 30.55 -10.07 -12.80
C ASN A 511 30.20 -10.01 -11.31
N GLN A 512 31.19 -9.91 -10.41
CA GLN A 512 30.93 -9.73 -8.99
C GLN A 512 30.34 -8.34 -8.71
N LEU A 513 30.84 -7.31 -9.39
CA LEU A 513 30.31 -5.94 -9.29
C LEU A 513 28.86 -5.85 -9.74
N PHE A 514 28.43 -6.61 -10.76
CA PHE A 514 27.02 -6.70 -11.13
C PHE A 514 26.16 -7.15 -9.94
N PHE A 515 26.52 -8.25 -9.29
CA PHE A 515 25.76 -8.79 -8.16
C PHE A 515 25.85 -7.90 -6.91
N ILE A 516 26.99 -7.24 -6.69
CA ILE A 516 27.14 -6.23 -5.62
C ILE A 516 26.21 -5.04 -5.89
N GLY A 517 26.16 -4.53 -7.12
CA GLY A 517 25.27 -3.46 -7.53
C GLY A 517 23.81 -3.83 -7.30
N TYR A 518 23.40 -5.04 -7.71
CA TYR A 518 22.07 -5.60 -7.44
C TYR A 518 21.76 -5.64 -5.94
N ALA A 519 22.62 -6.27 -5.14
CA ALA A 519 22.39 -6.45 -3.72
C ALA A 519 22.32 -5.12 -2.95
N GLN A 520 23.12 -4.13 -3.34
CA GLN A 520 23.14 -2.81 -2.70
C GLN A 520 21.83 -2.02 -2.85
N THR A 521 21.06 -2.28 -3.90
CA THR A 521 19.73 -1.66 -4.05
C THR A 521 18.72 -2.10 -2.99
N MET A 522 18.99 -3.22 -2.31
CA MET A 522 18.12 -3.83 -1.30
C MET A 522 18.73 -3.78 0.11
N CYS A 523 19.77 -2.97 0.32
CA CYS A 523 20.34 -2.74 1.64
C CYS A 523 19.31 -2.06 2.55
N GLU A 524 18.96 -2.72 3.64
CA GLU A 524 18.08 -2.20 4.67
C GLU A 524 18.54 -2.63 6.06
N LYS A 525 18.12 -1.88 7.08
CA LYS A 525 18.34 -2.23 8.48
C LYS A 525 17.07 -1.95 9.26
N THR A 526 16.56 -2.98 9.92
CA THR A 526 15.30 -2.95 10.64
C THR A 526 15.51 -3.56 12.02
N ASN A 527 14.95 -2.94 13.06
CA ASN A 527 14.92 -3.52 14.40
C ASN A 527 13.73 -4.49 14.55
N ASP A 528 13.68 -5.25 15.64
CA ASP A 528 12.65 -6.29 15.85
C ASP A 528 11.23 -5.74 15.77
N ARG A 529 11.01 -4.53 16.31
CA ARG A 529 9.72 -3.83 16.19
C ARG A 529 9.36 -3.51 14.73
N GLY A 530 10.30 -2.96 13.97
CA GLY A 530 10.11 -2.69 12.55
C GLY A 530 9.89 -3.97 11.76
N MET A 531 10.55 -5.07 12.15
CA MET A 531 10.35 -6.38 11.53
C MET A 531 8.91 -6.88 11.75
N MET A 532 8.43 -6.76 12.98
CA MET A 532 7.06 -7.12 13.36
C MET A 532 6.04 -6.31 12.56
N LEU A 533 6.15 -4.98 12.60
CA LEU A 533 5.20 -4.07 11.95
C LEU A 533 5.21 -4.16 10.42
N HIS A 534 6.37 -4.30 9.79
CA HIS A 534 6.51 -4.18 8.34
C HIS A 534 6.48 -5.51 7.58
N TYR A 535 6.76 -6.64 8.21
CA TYR A 535 6.82 -7.93 7.50
C TYR A 535 5.96 -9.02 8.15
N VAL A 536 5.87 -9.07 9.49
CA VAL A 536 5.09 -10.10 10.19
C VAL A 536 3.60 -9.77 10.20
N GLN A 537 3.24 -8.61 10.75
CA GLN A 537 1.86 -8.12 10.89
C GLN A 537 1.39 -7.32 9.67
N SER A 538 2.26 -7.13 8.68
CA SER A 538 1.91 -6.34 7.51
C SER A 538 0.93 -7.10 6.63
N ASP A 539 -0.13 -6.40 6.20
CA ASP A 539 -1.02 -6.84 5.13
C ASP A 539 -0.41 -6.60 3.73
N ASP A 540 0.82 -6.10 3.61
CA ASP A 540 1.48 -5.79 2.32
C ASP A 540 1.81 -7.09 1.53
N THR A 541 1.70 -7.03 0.19
CA THR A 541 2.00 -8.14 -0.73
C THR A 541 3.49 -8.40 -0.92
N SER A 542 4.36 -7.55 -0.35
CA SER A 542 5.81 -7.72 -0.36
C SER A 542 6.41 -7.91 1.06
N PRO A 543 6.06 -9.00 1.78
CA PRO A 543 6.49 -9.22 3.16
C PRO A 543 7.92 -9.77 3.27
N VAL A 544 8.80 -9.43 2.32
CA VAL A 544 10.16 -9.99 2.24
C VAL A 544 11.20 -8.88 2.45
N PRO A 545 11.95 -8.94 3.56
CA PRO A 545 13.11 -8.08 3.78
C PRO A 545 14.10 -8.15 2.61
N GLY A 546 14.73 -7.02 2.28
CA GLY A 546 15.74 -6.91 1.21
C GLY A 546 16.85 -7.96 1.32
N LYS A 547 17.28 -8.30 2.54
CA LYS A 547 18.23 -9.41 2.80
C LYS A 547 17.76 -10.73 2.17
N PHE A 548 16.50 -11.11 2.38
CA PHE A 548 15.97 -12.39 1.90
C PHE A 548 15.61 -12.35 0.42
N ARG A 549 15.24 -11.18 -0.13
CA ARG A 549 15.10 -10.98 -1.58
C ARG A 549 16.43 -11.23 -2.30
N VAL A 550 17.54 -10.69 -1.77
CA VAL A 550 18.90 -10.93 -2.30
C VAL A 550 19.31 -12.39 -2.15
N ILE A 551 19.25 -12.94 -0.93
CA ILE A 551 19.69 -14.32 -0.65
C ILE A 551 18.88 -15.31 -1.46
N GLY A 552 17.55 -15.21 -1.43
CA GLY A 552 16.67 -16.15 -2.10
C GLY A 552 16.81 -16.13 -3.62
N THR A 553 17.02 -14.95 -4.21
CA THR A 553 17.20 -14.83 -5.66
C THR A 553 18.58 -15.34 -6.10
N LEU A 554 19.67 -14.88 -5.45
CA LEU A 554 21.03 -15.24 -5.84
C LEU A 554 21.33 -16.74 -5.62
N SER A 555 20.71 -17.35 -4.61
CA SER A 555 20.90 -18.78 -4.32
C SER A 555 20.27 -19.73 -5.34
N ASN A 556 19.40 -19.21 -6.23
CA ASN A 556 18.87 -19.93 -7.39
C ASN A 556 19.58 -19.55 -8.71
N PHE A 557 20.64 -18.74 -8.66
CA PHE A 557 21.24 -18.16 -9.86
C PHE A 557 22.67 -18.62 -10.06
N LYS A 558 22.87 -19.72 -10.81
CA LYS A 558 24.19 -20.31 -11.09
C LYS A 558 25.27 -19.29 -11.50
N PRO A 559 25.02 -18.28 -12.36
CA PRO A 559 26.05 -17.29 -12.70
C PRO A 559 26.61 -16.53 -11.49
N PHE A 560 25.82 -16.32 -10.43
CA PHE A 560 26.29 -15.76 -9.17
C PHE A 560 27.28 -16.70 -8.48
N SER A 561 26.90 -17.97 -8.29
CA SER A 561 27.78 -18.96 -7.66
C SER A 561 29.09 -19.14 -8.41
N SER A 562 29.07 -19.06 -9.75
CA SER A 562 30.27 -19.09 -10.59
C SER A 562 31.14 -17.84 -10.41
N ALA A 563 30.54 -16.65 -10.36
CA ALA A 563 31.26 -15.39 -10.22
C ALA A 563 31.98 -15.27 -8.86
N PHE A 564 31.40 -15.84 -7.80
CA PHE A 564 31.97 -15.84 -6.44
C PHE A 564 32.66 -17.16 -6.07
N GLN A 565 32.72 -18.13 -6.99
CA GLN A 565 33.32 -19.45 -6.77
C GLN A 565 32.77 -20.16 -5.51
N CYS A 566 31.45 -20.07 -5.31
CA CYS A 566 30.79 -20.66 -4.15
C CYS A 566 30.90 -22.20 -4.19
N SER A 567 31.18 -22.82 -3.04
CA SER A 567 31.18 -24.27 -2.91
C SER A 567 29.75 -24.83 -2.96
N LYS A 568 29.60 -26.10 -3.37
CA LYS A 568 28.28 -26.76 -3.50
C LYS A 568 27.45 -26.77 -2.21
N ASN A 569 28.12 -26.81 -1.06
CA ASN A 569 27.46 -26.85 0.26
C ASN A 569 27.41 -25.48 0.94
N SER A 570 27.73 -24.40 0.21
CA SER A 570 27.66 -23.06 0.77
C SER A 570 26.19 -22.61 0.94
N PRO A 571 25.87 -21.78 1.95
CA PRO A 571 24.50 -21.32 2.17
C PRO A 571 23.86 -20.57 0.99
N MET A 572 24.68 -20.05 0.07
CA MET A 572 24.24 -19.31 -1.11
C MET A 572 24.13 -20.20 -2.36
N VAL A 573 24.26 -21.51 -2.23
CA VAL A 573 24.06 -22.47 -3.32
C VAL A 573 23.03 -23.50 -2.86
N ARG A 574 21.89 -23.55 -3.55
CA ARG A 574 20.87 -24.56 -3.28
C ARG A 574 21.22 -25.88 -3.97
N GLU A 575 20.91 -26.99 -3.31
CA GLU A 575 20.99 -28.32 -3.92
C GLU A 575 20.03 -28.44 -5.11
N THR A 576 18.82 -27.89 -4.96
CA THR A 576 17.80 -27.83 -6.01
C THR A 576 17.42 -26.37 -6.29
N GLU A 577 17.84 -25.87 -7.45
CA GLU A 577 17.43 -24.56 -7.98
C GLU A 577 15.96 -24.59 -8.42
N CYS A 578 15.24 -23.49 -8.21
CA CYS A 578 13.88 -23.35 -8.73
C CYS A 578 13.89 -23.16 -10.26
N SER A 579 13.39 -24.15 -11.00
CA SER A 579 13.23 -24.09 -12.46
C SER A 579 12.00 -23.25 -12.82
N LEU A 580 12.20 -21.94 -12.97
CA LEU A 580 11.12 -20.99 -13.28
C LEU A 580 10.97 -20.69 -14.78
N PHE A 581 12.10 -20.60 -15.51
CA PHE A 581 12.17 -20.13 -16.90
C PHE A 581 12.78 -21.20 -17.79
#